data_AF-A0A4S8JU54-F1
#
_entry.id   AF-A0A4S8JU54-F1
#
_cell.length_a   1.000
_cell.length_b   1.000
_cell.length_c   1.000
_cell.angle_alpha   90.00
_cell.angle_beta   90.00
_cell.angle_gamma   90.00
#
_symmetry.space_group_name_H-M   'P 1'
#
loop_
_entity.id
_entity.type
_entity.pdbx_description
1 polymer ?
#
loop_
_entity_poly.entity_id
_entity_poly.type
_entity_poly.pdbx_seq_one_letter_code
_entity_poly.pdbx_strand_id
1 'polypeptide(L)'
;MASLVNKLPTPNSPLTSILCVSESTMVRYLDLQSFIVRARVLKLYRQALRTARRAPTNARDELRQTMREEIEKNRYCDDKQKIRFLISEGLQRLKGLDEMLDMMGHS
;
A
#
# COMPACT_ATOMS: atom_id res chain seq x y z
N MET A 1 -42.24 -22.34 -8.85
CA MET A 1 -41.47 -23.46 -8.26
C MET A 1 -40.05 -23.00 -8.06
N ALA A 2 -39.63 -23.02 -6.80
CA ALA A 2 -38.42 -22.42 -6.27
C ALA A 2 -37.12 -23.05 -6.79
N SER A 3 -36.08 -22.23 -6.90
CA SER A 3 -34.69 -22.54 -6.48
C SER A 3 -33.86 -21.25 -6.62
N LEU A 4 -33.95 -20.29 -5.69
CA LEU A 4 -33.06 -20.18 -4.53
C LEU A 4 -32.22 -21.44 -4.26
N VAL A 5 -30.95 -21.39 -4.63
CA VAL A 5 -29.78 -21.86 -3.85
C VAL A 5 -28.52 -21.75 -4.73
N ASN A 6 -27.48 -21.10 -4.18
CA ASN A 6 -26.09 -21.00 -4.66
C ASN A 6 -25.70 -19.84 -5.60
N LYS A 7 -25.87 -18.59 -5.15
CA LYS A 7 -24.80 -17.59 -5.32
C LYS A 7 -23.98 -17.55 -4.03
N LEU A 8 -23.00 -18.44 -3.92
CA LEU A 8 -21.91 -18.26 -2.97
C LEU A 8 -21.19 -16.94 -3.30
N PRO A 9 -20.90 -16.05 -2.33
CA PRO A 9 -20.11 -14.87 -2.61
C PRO A 9 -18.68 -15.30 -2.97
N THR A 10 -18.22 -14.89 -4.15
CA THR A 10 -16.82 -15.10 -4.56
C THR A 10 -15.89 -14.29 -3.65
N PRO A 11 -14.71 -14.82 -3.26
CA PRO A 11 -13.81 -14.19 -2.30
C PRO A 11 -13.14 -12.89 -2.78
N ASN A 12 -13.45 -12.42 -3.99
CA ASN A 12 -12.78 -11.29 -4.64
C ASN A 12 -13.71 -10.09 -4.89
N SER A 13 -14.78 -9.94 -4.11
CA SER A 13 -15.58 -8.71 -4.13
C SER A 13 -14.94 -7.64 -3.22
N PRO A 14 -14.77 -6.39 -3.66
CA PRO A 14 -14.22 -5.30 -2.82
C PRO A 14 -15.12 -4.94 -1.64
N LEU A 15 -16.35 -5.47 -1.59
CA LEU A 15 -17.30 -5.26 -0.50
C LEU A 15 -17.08 -6.24 0.66
N THR A 16 -16.44 -7.40 0.43
CA THR A 16 -16.10 -8.34 1.51
C THR A 16 -15.03 -7.75 2.46
N SER A 17 -14.17 -6.88 1.95
CA SER A 17 -13.17 -6.17 2.76
C SER A 17 -13.77 -5.09 3.67
N ILE A 18 -14.99 -4.61 3.39
CA ILE A 18 -15.65 -3.57 4.19
C ILE A 18 -16.38 -4.18 5.39
N LEU A 19 -16.89 -5.42 5.30
CA LEU A 19 -17.55 -6.10 6.42
C LEU A 19 -16.59 -6.80 7.40
N CYS A 20 -15.32 -7.03 7.06
CA CYS A 20 -14.37 -7.74 7.93
C CYS A 20 -13.50 -6.85 8.83
N VAL A 21 -13.77 -5.55 8.94
CA VAL A 21 -12.98 -4.65 9.82
C VAL A 21 -13.57 -4.56 11.25
N SER A 22 -14.64 -5.30 11.55
CA SER A 22 -15.23 -5.37 12.89
C SER A 22 -14.80 -6.61 13.69
N GLU A 23 -13.51 -6.91 13.80
CA GLU A 23 -13.05 -7.82 14.86
C GLU A 23 -11.54 -7.71 15.13
N SER A 24 -11.19 -6.76 16.00
CA SER A 24 -9.96 -6.64 16.81
C SER A 24 -9.47 -5.19 16.88
N THR A 25 -10.33 -4.27 17.28
CA THR A 25 -9.91 -2.99 17.86
C THR A 25 -9.57 -3.19 19.33
N MET A 26 -8.55 -4.00 19.62
CA MET A 26 -7.66 -3.66 20.74
C MET A 26 -7.03 -2.33 20.33
N VAL A 27 -7.52 -1.23 20.88
CA VAL A 27 -6.92 0.09 20.76
C VAL A 27 -5.54 0.01 21.41
N ARG A 28 -4.55 -0.51 20.67
CA ARG A 28 -3.15 -0.46 21.07
C ARG A 28 -2.79 1.00 21.05
N TYR A 29 -2.64 1.59 22.25
CA TYR A 29 -2.07 2.93 22.38
C TYR A 29 -0.77 2.94 21.58
N LEU A 30 -0.79 3.69 20.47
CA LEU A 30 0.38 3.85 19.65
C LEU A 30 1.37 4.67 20.48
N ASP A 31 2.43 4.00 20.93
CA ASP A 31 3.65 4.68 21.37
C ASP A 31 3.99 5.79 20.36
N LEU A 32 4.39 6.97 20.84
CA LEU A 32 4.63 8.15 20.02
C LEU A 32 5.59 7.82 18.85
N GLN A 33 6.60 7.00 19.13
CA GLN A 33 7.54 6.52 18.10
C GLN A 33 6.85 5.70 17.01
N SER A 34 5.95 4.80 17.39
CA SER A 34 5.16 3.98 16.45
C SER A 34 4.21 4.84 15.62
N PHE A 35 3.62 5.89 16.20
CA PHE A 35 2.80 6.86 15.47
C PHE A 35 3.62 7.62 14.42
N ILE A 36 4.79 8.15 14.81
CA ILE A 36 5.69 8.88 13.91
C ILE A 36 6.16 7.97 12.76
N VAL A 37 6.54 6.73 13.06
CA VAL A 37 6.97 5.76 12.05
C VAL A 37 5.82 5.45 11.08
N ARG A 38 4.61 5.18 11.59
CA ARG A 38 3.42 4.93 10.75
C ARG A 38 3.11 6.12 9.84
N ALA A 39 3.23 7.35 10.34
CA ALA A 39 3.04 8.56 9.55
C ALA A 39 4.06 8.66 8.40
N ARG A 40 5.33 8.28 8.64
CA ARG A 40 6.38 8.23 7.61
C ARG A 40 6.09 7.16 6.55
N VAL A 41 5.68 5.96 6.95
CA VAL A 41 5.28 4.89 6.01
C VAL A 41 4.12 5.37 5.12
N LEU A 42 3.09 5.98 5.71
CA LEU A 42 1.95 6.50 4.96
C LEU A 42 2.35 7.64 4.01
N LYS A 43 3.30 8.50 4.42
CA LYS A 43 3.85 9.55 3.55
C LYS A 43 4.55 8.94 2.34
N LEU A 44 5.44 7.97 2.56
CA LEU A 44 6.14 7.23 1.51
C LEU A 44 5.14 6.56 0.55
N TYR A 45 4.16 5.83 1.07
CA TYR A 45 3.15 5.17 0.24
C TYR A 45 2.36 6.15 -0.63
N ARG A 46 1.95 7.29 -0.05
CA ARG A 46 1.25 8.33 -0.82
C ARG A 46 2.14 8.95 -1.90
N GLN A 47 3.44 9.13 -1.64
CA GLN A 47 4.39 9.60 -2.64
C GLN A 47 4.55 8.56 -3.76
N ALA A 48 4.72 7.29 -3.42
CA ALA A 48 4.81 6.19 -4.38
C ALA A 48 3.60 6.13 -5.32
N LEU A 49 2.39 6.27 -4.79
CA LEU A 49 1.17 6.32 -5.61
C LEU A 49 1.09 7.56 -6.50
N ARG A 50 1.71 8.68 -6.13
CA ARG A 50 1.76 9.89 -6.98
C ARG A 50 2.75 9.69 -8.12
N THR A 51 3.95 9.19 -7.83
CA THR A 51 4.96 8.85 -8.86
C THR A 51 4.43 7.80 -9.82
N ALA A 52 3.75 6.76 -9.33
CA ALA A 52 3.12 5.75 -10.16
C ALA A 52 2.05 6.32 -11.11
N ARG A 53 1.42 7.47 -10.82
CA ARG A 53 0.49 8.13 -11.76
C ARG A 53 1.18 8.84 -12.92
N ARG A 54 2.46 9.22 -12.74
CA ARG A 54 3.29 9.87 -13.77
C ARG A 54 3.82 8.87 -14.79
N ALA A 55 3.80 7.58 -14.46
CA ALA A 55 4.19 6.52 -15.37
C ALA A 55 3.27 6.46 -16.61
N PRO A 56 3.76 5.90 -17.73
CA PRO A 56 2.94 5.68 -18.92
C PRO A 56 1.81 4.68 -18.64
N THR A 57 0.69 4.81 -19.37
CA THR A 57 -0.58 4.10 -19.10
C THR A 57 -0.46 2.58 -19.01
N ASN A 58 0.44 1.98 -19.78
CA ASN A 58 0.74 0.55 -19.76
C ASN A 58 1.40 0.08 -18.46
N ALA A 59 2.21 0.91 -17.79
CA ALA A 59 2.97 0.54 -16.60
C ALA A 59 2.35 1.04 -15.28
N ARG A 60 1.37 1.96 -15.34
CA ARG A 60 0.75 2.59 -14.16
C ARG A 60 0.12 1.59 -13.20
N ASP A 61 -0.65 0.65 -13.73
CA ASP A 61 -1.41 -0.29 -12.90
C ASP A 61 -0.49 -1.33 -12.25
N GLU A 62 0.51 -1.81 -13.00
CA GLU A 62 1.55 -2.70 -12.49
C GLU A 62 2.36 -2.02 -11.38
N LEU A 63 2.84 -0.79 -11.60
CA LEU A 63 3.57 -0.03 -10.57
C LEU A 63 2.72 0.18 -9.33
N ARG A 64 1.45 0.56 -9.49
CA ARG A 64 0.53 0.74 -8.36
C ARG A 64 0.33 -0.56 -7.58
N GLN A 65 0.22 -1.69 -8.26
CA GLN A 65 0.05 -3.00 -7.65
C GLN A 65 1.32 -3.39 -6.87
N THR A 66 2.49 -3.27 -7.48
CA THR A 66 3.78 -3.52 -6.83
C THR A 66 3.96 -2.68 -5.57
N MET A 67 3.64 -1.38 -5.62
CA MET A 67 3.74 -0.49 -4.45
C MET A 67 2.77 -0.89 -3.32
N ARG A 68 1.60 -1.45 -3.66
CA ARG A 68 0.65 -1.97 -2.66
C ARG A 68 1.16 -3.26 -2.04
N GLU A 69 1.67 -4.18 -2.86
CA GLU A 69 2.20 -5.47 -2.40
C GLU A 69 3.38 -5.29 -1.45
N GLU A 70 4.31 -4.38 -1.74
CA GLU A 70 5.46 -4.13 -0.88
C GLU A 70 5.08 -3.62 0.53
N ILE A 71 4.05 -2.78 0.62
CA ILE A 71 3.53 -2.33 1.92
C ILE A 71 2.79 -3.46 2.63
N GLU A 72 2.00 -4.25 1.91
CA GLU A 72 1.21 -5.34 2.51
C GLU A 72 2.10 -6.48 3.02
N LYS A 73 3.18 -6.82 2.28
CA LYS A 73 4.20 -7.79 2.72
C LYS A 73 4.81 -7.43 4.08
N ASN A 74 4.86 -6.14 4.42
CA ASN A 74 5.45 -5.64 5.66
C ASN A 74 4.40 -5.15 6.68
N ARG A 75 3.09 -5.44 6.48
CA ARG A 75 1.99 -4.94 7.33
C ARG A 75 2.14 -5.29 8.82
N TYR A 76 2.71 -6.46 9.11
CA TYR A 76 2.91 -6.98 10.47
C TYR A 76 4.35 -6.84 10.97
N CYS A 77 5.18 -6.01 10.31
CA CYS A 77 6.53 -5.75 10.77
C CYS A 77 6.49 -4.86 12.02
N ASP A 78 6.90 -5.40 13.17
CA ASP A 78 6.97 -4.67 14.44
C ASP A 78 8.40 -4.20 14.79
N ASP A 79 9.40 -4.59 13.99
CA ASP A 79 10.80 -4.18 14.18
C ASP A 79 11.02 -2.73 13.70
N LYS A 80 11.16 -1.81 14.65
CA LYS A 80 11.38 -0.38 14.40
C LYS A 80 12.63 -0.08 13.57
N GLN A 81 13.72 -0.83 13.72
CA GLN A 81 14.95 -0.62 12.94
C GLN A 81 14.73 -1.07 11.50
N LYS A 82 14.12 -2.24 11.30
CA LYS A 82 13.75 -2.74 9.98
C LYS A 82 12.79 -1.80 9.26
N ILE A 83 11.75 -1.28 9.93
CA ILE A 83 10.82 -0.32 9.31
C ILE A 83 11.56 0.95 8.88
N ARG A 84 12.49 1.47 9.70
CA ARG A 84 13.30 2.65 9.34
C ARG A 84 14.18 2.39 8.13
N PHE A 85 14.81 1.22 8.07
CA PHE A 85 15.60 0.79 6.92
C PHE A 85 14.74 0.72 5.65
N LEU A 86 13.59 0.05 5.72
CA LEU A 86 12.65 -0.08 4.59
C LEU A 86 12.12 1.28 4.10
N ILE A 87 11.89 2.23 5.02
CA ILE A 87 11.52 3.60 4.64
C ILE A 87 12.65 4.26 3.85
N SER A 88 13.89 4.18 4.34
CA SER A 88 15.05 4.78 3.66
C SER A 88 15.28 4.16 2.28
N GLU A 89 15.23 2.83 2.21
CA GLU A 89 15.37 2.08 0.96
C GLU A 89 14.24 2.44 -0.02
N GLY A 90 12.99 2.44 0.45
CA GLY A 90 11.83 2.78 -0.37
C GLY A 90 11.89 4.22 -0.90
N LEU A 91 12.37 5.18 -0.10
CA LEU A 91 12.60 6.55 -0.55
C LEU A 91 13.67 6.63 -1.64
N GLN A 92 14.77 5.90 -1.50
CA GLN A 92 15.84 5.88 -2.49
C GLN A 92 15.39 5.25 -3.82
N ARG A 93 14.69 4.11 -3.76
CA ARG A 93 14.13 3.46 -4.95
C ARG A 93 13.09 4.36 -5.64
N LEU A 94 12.23 5.01 -4.86
CA LEU A 94 11.21 5.91 -5.38
C LEU A 94 11.83 7.14 -6.04
N LYS A 95 12.91 7.69 -5.47
CA LYS A 95 13.65 8.80 -6.06
C LYS A 95 14.22 8.41 -7.43
N GLY A 96 14.86 7.26 -7.54
CA GLY A 96 15.37 6.77 -8.82
C GLY A 96 14.25 6.57 -9.86
N LEU A 97 13.09 6.05 -9.44
CA LEU A 97 11.92 5.94 -10.32
C LEU A 97 11.41 7.32 -10.77
N ASP A 98 11.34 8.30 -9.86
CA ASP A 98 10.88 9.65 -10.17
C ASP A 98 11.84 10.34 -11.15
N GLU A 99 13.16 10.22 -10.95
CA GLU A 99 14.18 10.73 -11.87
C GLU A 99 14.11 10.06 -13.25
N MET A 100 13.87 8.74 -13.32
CA MET A 100 13.66 8.05 -14.58
C MET A 100 12.41 8.54 -15.30
N LEU A 101 11.31 8.74 -14.56
CA LEU A 101 10.06 9.27 -15.11
C LEU A 101 10.20 10.73 -15.56
N ASP A 102 10.98 11.54 -14.84
CA ASP A 102 11.33 12.92 -15.21
C ASP A 102 12.07 12.93 -16.56
N MET A 103 13.09 12.07 -16.70
CA MET A 103 13.88 11.96 -17.93
C MET A 103 13.05 11.43 -19.12
N MET A 104 12.06 10.57 -18.85
CA MET A 104 11.18 10.01 -19.88
C MET A 104 10.02 10.94 -20.26
N GLY A 105 9.80 12.06 -19.56
CA GLY A 105 8.57 12.82 -19.69
C GLY A 105 8.66 14.28 -19.25
N HIS A 106 9.28 15.10 -20.09
CA HIS A 106 8.68 16.38 -20.45
C HIS A 106 7.57 16.10 -21.50
N SER A 107 6.34 16.43 -21.15
CA SER A 107 5.24 16.71 -22.08
C SER A 107 4.57 18.00 -21.62
#